data_AF-A0A7S1Q7S1-F1
#
_entry.id   AF-A0A7S1Q7S1-F1
#
_cell.length_a   1.000
_cell.length_b   1.000
_cell.length_c   1.000
_cell.angle_alpha   90.00
_cell.angle_beta   90.00
_cell.angle_gamma   90.00
#
_symmetry.space_group_name_H-M   'P 1'
#
loop_
_entity.id
_entity.type
_entity.pdbx_description
1 polymer ?
#
loop_
_entity_poly.entity_id
_entity_poly.type
_entity_poly.pdbx_seq_one_letter_code
_entity_poly.pdbx_strand_id
1 'polypeptide(L)'
;PRQLPEDLKEKMSAIAERHGGEVPLHGRLFAQWLHSAFPQECPYPHVHETAAVLTPDHWSGGAGVSAPKEERERHIEQAPDATREELRDAAEAQPRALEWSDDEVLPLLEASPRERGAFAGAARSAAQLALLCAALRAAYSGLRALAGALGRDTEKGTLLPLRL
;
A
#
# COMPACT_ATOMS: atom_id res chain seq x y z
N PRO A 1 35.92 -18.39 5.34
CA PRO A 1 34.93 -17.34 4.97
C PRO A 1 35.14 -16.92 3.50
N ARG A 2 34.06 -16.80 2.71
CA ARG A 2 34.15 -16.27 1.33
C ARG A 2 34.53 -14.78 1.40
N GLN A 3 35.45 -14.34 0.56
CA GLN A 3 35.74 -12.91 0.42
C GLN A 3 34.70 -12.30 -0.51
N LEU A 4 34.01 -11.27 -0.02
CA LEU A 4 33.06 -10.50 -0.82
C LEU A 4 33.80 -9.33 -1.49
N PRO A 5 33.51 -9.06 -2.78
CA PRO A 5 33.96 -7.84 -3.46
C PRO A 5 33.61 -6.57 -2.68
N GLU A 6 34.43 -5.52 -2.82
CA GLU A 6 34.23 -4.26 -2.08
C GLU A 6 32.93 -3.54 -2.50
N ASP A 7 32.59 -3.54 -3.78
CA ASP A 7 31.34 -2.98 -4.31
C ASP A 7 30.12 -3.63 -3.65
N LEU A 8 30.18 -4.93 -3.36
CA LEU A 8 29.11 -5.66 -2.70
C LEU A 8 29.00 -5.31 -1.21
N LYS A 9 30.10 -4.95 -0.54
CA LYS A 9 30.06 -4.44 0.83
C LYS A 9 29.52 -3.01 0.90
N GLU A 10 29.88 -2.19 -0.09
CA GLU A 10 29.35 -0.84 -0.25
C GLU A 10 27.84 -0.87 -0.47
N LYS A 11 27.35 -1.76 -1.36
CA LYS A 11 25.91 -2.00 -1.56
C LYS A 11 25.18 -2.37 -0.27
N MET A 12 25.76 -3.27 0.54
CA MET A 12 25.17 -3.61 1.84
C MET A 12 25.08 -2.40 2.77
N SER A 13 26.15 -1.60 2.82
CA SER A 13 26.20 -0.40 3.65
C SER A 13 25.18 0.64 3.18
N ALA A 14 25.02 0.83 1.86
CA ALA A 14 24.03 1.71 1.26
C ALA A 14 22.59 1.29 1.59
N ILE A 15 22.31 -0.02 1.64
CA ILE A 15 21.01 -0.53 2.10
C ILE A 15 20.79 -0.12 3.57
N ALA A 16 21.77 -0.36 4.44
CA ALA A 16 21.65 0.00 5.85
C ALA A 16 21.42 1.50 6.06
N GLU A 17 22.19 2.35 5.38
CA GLU A 17 22.06 3.81 5.45
C GLU A 17 20.66 4.30 5.05
N ARG A 18 20.07 3.71 4.01
CA ARG A 18 18.70 4.03 3.56
C ARG A 18 17.64 3.71 4.62
N HIS A 19 17.89 2.72 5.47
CA HIS A 19 16.93 2.19 6.45
C HIS A 19 17.34 2.47 7.90
N GLY A 20 18.05 3.59 8.14
CA GLY A 20 18.35 4.04 9.50
C GLY A 20 19.39 3.19 10.25
N GLY A 21 20.25 2.50 9.51
CA GLY A 21 21.28 1.60 10.05
C GLY A 21 20.85 0.13 10.11
N GLU A 22 19.61 -0.19 9.74
CA GLU A 22 19.10 -1.57 9.68
C GLU A 22 19.00 -2.06 8.25
N VAL A 23 19.07 -3.38 8.03
CA VAL A 23 18.90 -3.99 6.70
C VAL A 23 17.58 -4.75 6.67
N PRO A 24 16.59 -4.35 5.84
CA PRO A 24 15.34 -5.09 5.71
C PRO A 24 15.57 -6.48 5.11
N LEU A 25 15.49 -7.52 5.94
CA LEU A 25 15.78 -8.90 5.49
C LEU A 25 14.79 -9.43 4.44
N HIS A 26 13.57 -8.87 4.41
CA HIS A 26 12.55 -9.19 3.42
C HIS A 26 12.45 -8.11 2.33
N GLY A 27 13.40 -7.18 2.29
CA GLY A 27 13.50 -6.14 1.27
C GLY A 27 14.10 -6.66 -0.02
N ARG A 28 13.69 -6.05 -1.14
CA ARG A 28 14.18 -6.41 -2.47
C ARG A 28 15.69 -6.23 -2.58
N LEU A 29 16.25 -5.11 -2.11
CA LEU A 29 17.68 -4.81 -2.24
C LEU A 29 18.55 -5.80 -1.46
N PHE A 30 18.10 -6.25 -0.29
CA PHE A 30 18.80 -7.31 0.45
C PHE A 30 18.76 -8.65 -0.30
N ALA A 31 17.61 -9.01 -0.89
CA ALA A 31 17.53 -10.18 -1.76
C ALA A 31 18.44 -10.03 -3.00
N GLN A 32 18.61 -8.82 -3.53
CA GLN A 32 19.46 -8.56 -4.70
C GLN A 32 20.93 -8.73 -4.32
N TRP A 33 21.30 -8.22 -3.15
CA TRP A 33 22.60 -8.47 -2.55
C TRP A 33 22.89 -9.97 -2.37
N LEU A 34 21.92 -10.74 -1.85
CA LEU A 34 22.04 -12.20 -1.72
C LEU A 34 22.21 -12.88 -3.08
N HIS A 35 21.45 -12.48 -4.09
CA HIS A 35 21.61 -13.00 -5.45
C HIS A 35 23.02 -12.72 -5.99
N SER A 36 23.56 -11.51 -5.80
CA SER A 36 24.94 -11.18 -6.20
C SER A 36 25.99 -12.00 -5.45
N ALA A 37 25.77 -12.26 -4.15
CA ALA A 37 26.69 -13.06 -3.33
C ALA A 37 26.57 -14.58 -3.59
N PHE A 38 25.37 -15.07 -3.89
CA PHE A 38 25.01 -16.49 -4.04
C PHE A 38 24.09 -16.75 -5.25
N PRO A 39 24.56 -16.54 -6.50
CA PRO A 39 23.68 -16.59 -7.68
C PRO A 39 23.02 -17.96 -7.95
N GLN A 40 23.61 -19.04 -7.42
CA GLN A 40 23.12 -20.42 -7.59
C GLN A 40 22.15 -20.85 -6.49
N GLU A 41 22.12 -20.13 -5.37
CA GLU A 41 21.30 -20.47 -4.20
C GLU A 41 20.12 -19.50 -4.06
N CYS A 42 20.29 -18.27 -4.54
CA CYS A 42 19.31 -17.20 -4.40
C CYS A 42 18.78 -16.77 -5.78
N PRO A 43 17.46 -16.79 -6.02
CA PRO A 43 16.87 -16.29 -7.27
C PRO A 43 16.98 -14.78 -7.38
N TYR A 44 16.95 -14.25 -8.61
CA TYR A 44 16.99 -12.81 -8.85
C TYR A 44 15.67 -12.14 -8.41
N PRO A 45 15.72 -11.07 -7.59
CA PRO A 45 14.52 -10.39 -7.13
C PRO A 45 14.06 -9.33 -8.13
N HIS A 46 12.97 -9.63 -8.84
CA HIS A 46 12.36 -8.69 -9.76
C HIS A 46 11.66 -7.56 -8.99
N VAL A 47 11.64 -6.36 -9.58
CA VAL A 47 10.81 -5.26 -9.06
C VAL A 47 9.35 -5.65 -9.33
N HIS A 48 8.55 -5.72 -8.27
CA HIS A 48 7.11 -5.96 -8.37
C HIS A 48 6.38 -4.69 -7.98
N GLU A 49 5.33 -4.34 -8.72
CA GLU A 49 4.50 -3.17 -8.44
C GLU A 49 3.56 -3.38 -7.23
N THR A 50 3.34 -4.63 -6.81
CA THR A 50 2.38 -4.95 -5.75
C THR A 50 2.77 -6.21 -4.99
N ALA A 51 2.75 -6.16 -3.65
CA ALA A 51 2.96 -7.33 -2.78
C ALA A 51 1.99 -8.51 -3.02
N ALA A 52 0.86 -8.28 -3.70
CA ALA A 52 -0.11 -9.31 -4.08
C ALA A 52 0.52 -10.43 -4.92
N VAL A 53 1.56 -10.14 -5.70
CA VAL A 53 2.29 -11.14 -6.51
C VAL A 53 2.88 -12.26 -5.64
N LEU A 54 3.12 -12.00 -4.36
CA LEU A 54 3.65 -12.98 -3.40
C LEU A 54 2.55 -13.84 -2.75
N THR A 55 1.27 -13.57 -3.00
CA THR A 55 0.17 -14.35 -2.42
C THR A 55 -0.32 -15.41 -3.40
N PRO A 56 -0.67 -16.62 -2.92
CA PRO A 56 -1.23 -17.68 -3.77
C PRO A 56 -2.51 -17.25 -4.51
N ASP A 57 -3.35 -16.41 -3.87
CA ASP A 57 -4.61 -15.93 -4.42
C ASP A 57 -4.44 -15.11 -5.71
N HIS A 58 -3.30 -14.43 -5.87
CA HIS A 58 -3.02 -13.68 -7.10
C HIS A 58 -2.90 -14.61 -8.33
N TRP A 59 -2.49 -15.86 -8.13
CA TRP A 59 -2.21 -16.81 -9.20
C TRP A 59 -3.27 -17.91 -9.35
N SER A 60 -4.22 -18.01 -8.41
CA SER A 60 -5.22 -19.08 -8.37
C SER A 60 -6.36 -18.94 -9.40
N GLY A 61 -6.42 -17.80 -10.11
CA GLY A 61 -7.47 -17.46 -11.09
C GLY A 61 -7.50 -18.28 -12.40
N GLY A 62 -6.67 -19.31 -12.53
CA GLY A 62 -6.80 -20.36 -13.57
C GLY A 62 -6.37 -20.01 -14.99
N ALA A 63 -6.29 -18.72 -15.36
CA ALA A 63 -5.62 -18.31 -16.58
C ALA A 63 -4.12 -18.20 -16.30
N GLY A 64 -3.31 -19.13 -16.81
CA GLY A 64 -1.86 -19.00 -16.77
C GLY A 64 -1.45 -17.65 -17.38
N VAL A 65 -0.56 -16.92 -16.71
CA VAL A 65 -0.04 -15.65 -17.24
C VAL A 65 0.80 -15.98 -18.47
N SER A 66 0.33 -15.54 -19.64
CA SER A 66 1.03 -15.69 -20.93
C SER A 66 1.16 -14.33 -21.57
N ALA A 67 2.35 -14.07 -22.12
CA ALA A 67 2.56 -12.90 -22.97
C ALA A 67 1.61 -12.95 -24.19
N PRO A 68 1.08 -11.80 -24.64
CA PRO A 68 0.29 -11.70 -25.86
C PRO A 68 1.08 -12.18 -27.08
N LYS A 69 0.36 -12.65 -28.09
CA LYS A 69 0.97 -13.27 -29.28
C LYS A 69 1.92 -12.31 -29.98
N GLU A 70 1.52 -11.05 -30.11
CA GLU A 70 2.26 -9.99 -30.79
C GLU A 70 3.58 -9.68 -30.06
N GLU A 71 3.58 -9.73 -28.73
CA GLU A 71 4.80 -9.58 -27.94
C GLU A 71 5.74 -10.76 -28.13
N ARG A 72 5.20 -11.99 -28.16
CA ARG A 72 6.01 -13.19 -28.43
C ARG A 72 6.66 -13.14 -29.81
N GLU A 73 5.91 -12.72 -30.84
CA GLU A 73 6.44 -12.57 -32.21
C GLU A 73 7.53 -11.51 -32.28
N ARG A 74 7.33 -10.34 -31.68
CA ARG A 74 8.36 -9.30 -31.58
C ARG A 74 9.67 -9.79 -30.94
N HIS A 75 9.58 -10.56 -29.86
CA HIS A 75 10.77 -11.10 -29.20
C HIS A 75 11.51 -12.13 -30.08
N ILE A 76 10.77 -12.89 -30.90
CA ILE A 76 11.37 -13.83 -31.86
C ILE A 76 12.10 -13.06 -32.97
N GLU A 77 11.49 -12.00 -33.51
CA GLU A 77 12.08 -11.19 -34.58
C GLU A 77 13.31 -10.39 -34.13
N GLN A 78 13.34 -9.97 -32.87
CA GLN A 78 14.45 -9.23 -32.28
C GLN A 78 15.59 -10.13 -31.78
N ALA A 79 15.39 -11.46 -31.76
CA ALA A 79 16.43 -12.38 -31.35
C ALA A 79 17.60 -12.27 -32.36
N PRO A 80 18.82 -11.95 -31.90
CA PRO A 80 19.96 -11.93 -32.81
C PRO A 80 20.15 -13.34 -33.37
N ASP A 81 20.41 -13.43 -34.67
CA ASP A 81 20.85 -14.68 -35.32
C ASP A 81 22.32 -14.91 -34.95
N ALA A 82 22.52 -15.24 -33.68
CA ALA A 82 23.83 -15.42 -33.06
C ALA A 82 24.08 -16.91 -32.88
N THR A 83 25.27 -17.34 -33.30
CA THR A 83 25.75 -18.67 -32.99
C THR A 83 25.89 -18.87 -31.48
N ARG A 84 25.86 -20.13 -31.05
CA ARG A 84 26.02 -20.48 -29.64
C ARG A 84 27.35 -19.97 -29.05
N GLU A 85 28.37 -19.84 -29.89
CA GLU A 85 29.68 -19.29 -29.53
C GLU A 85 29.61 -17.77 -29.34
N GLU A 86 28.97 -17.03 -30.25
CA GLU A 86 28.76 -15.59 -30.10
C GLU A 86 27.90 -15.24 -28.88
N LEU A 87 26.87 -16.05 -28.58
CA LEU A 87 26.06 -15.90 -27.36
C LEU A 87 26.87 -16.14 -26.08
N ARG A 88 27.83 -17.08 -26.13
CA ARG A 88 28.72 -17.38 -25.00
C ARG A 88 29.70 -16.24 -24.78
N ASP A 89 30.30 -15.72 -25.85
CA ASP A 89 31.24 -14.59 -25.80
C ASP A 89 30.54 -13.31 -25.34
N ALA A 90 29.31 -13.04 -25.79
CA ALA A 90 28.52 -11.91 -25.31
C ALA A 90 28.16 -12.03 -23.82
N ALA A 91 27.81 -13.23 -23.35
CA ALA A 91 27.52 -13.50 -21.94
C ALA A 91 28.76 -13.49 -21.04
N GLU A 92 29.96 -13.70 -21.59
CA GLU A 92 31.24 -13.57 -20.88
C GLU A 92 31.75 -12.12 -20.90
N ALA A 93 31.52 -11.39 -22.00
CA ALA A 93 31.92 -9.99 -22.17
C ALA A 93 31.06 -9.02 -21.36
N GLN A 94 29.77 -9.33 -21.19
CA GLN A 94 28.92 -8.68 -20.20
C GLN A 94 29.08 -9.45 -18.89
N PRO A 95 29.82 -8.93 -17.89
CA PRO A 95 29.80 -9.55 -16.58
C PRO A 95 28.33 -9.72 -16.20
N ARG A 96 27.98 -10.90 -15.67
CA ARG A 96 26.64 -11.26 -15.15
C ARG A 96 26.11 -10.34 -14.03
N ALA A 97 26.71 -9.16 -13.87
CA ALA A 97 26.09 -7.99 -13.28
C ALA A 97 24.82 -7.67 -14.07
N LEU A 98 23.73 -8.38 -13.74
CA LEU A 98 22.41 -7.78 -13.86
C LEU A 98 22.53 -6.38 -13.27
N GLU A 99 22.13 -5.40 -14.08
CA GLU A 99 22.14 -4.00 -13.72
C GLU A 99 21.53 -3.85 -12.32
N TRP A 100 22.36 -3.45 -11.37
CA TRP A 100 21.89 -3.23 -10.02
C TRP A 100 20.84 -2.13 -10.06
N SER A 101 19.67 -2.38 -9.50
CA SER A 101 18.58 -1.40 -9.48
C SER A 101 18.32 -1.02 -8.04
N ASP A 102 18.39 0.28 -7.75
CA ASP A 102 18.23 0.84 -6.40
C ASP A 102 16.76 0.97 -5.95
N ASP A 103 15.85 0.32 -6.67
CA ASP A 103 14.40 0.33 -6.38
C ASP A 103 14.08 -0.57 -5.18
N GLU A 104 13.86 0.01 -4.01
CA GLU A 104 13.51 -0.78 -2.84
C GLU A 104 12.02 -1.09 -2.79
N VAL A 105 11.71 -2.38 -2.58
CA VAL A 105 10.34 -2.86 -2.33
C VAL A 105 10.34 -3.57 -0.99
N LEU A 106 9.38 -3.23 -0.13
CA LEU A 106 9.19 -3.80 1.20
C LEU A 106 7.79 -4.46 1.29
N PRO A 107 7.64 -5.70 0.78
CA PRO A 107 6.31 -6.31 0.64
C PRO A 107 5.52 -6.46 1.93
N LEU A 108 6.21 -6.53 3.08
CA LEU A 108 5.57 -6.63 4.40
C LEU A 108 5.13 -5.27 4.97
N LEU A 109 5.75 -4.17 4.53
CA LEU A 109 5.40 -2.81 4.96
C LEU A 109 4.41 -2.14 4.02
N GLU A 110 4.24 -2.67 2.81
CA GLU A 110 3.10 -2.36 1.97
C GLU A 110 1.83 -2.80 2.69
N ALA A 111 1.25 -1.87 3.45
CA ALA A 111 -0.15 -1.96 3.82
C ALA A 111 -0.91 -2.00 2.50
N SER A 112 -1.36 -3.19 2.10
CA SER A 112 -2.38 -3.28 1.08
C SER A 112 -3.45 -2.26 1.46
N PRO A 113 -3.88 -1.37 0.54
CA PRO A 113 -5.12 -0.66 0.75
C PRO A 113 -6.16 -1.78 0.84
N ARG A 114 -6.41 -2.27 2.05
CA ARG A 114 -7.64 -2.98 2.36
C ARG A 114 -8.66 -1.99 1.88
N GLU A 115 -9.30 -2.31 0.76
CA GLU A 115 -10.45 -1.58 0.27
C GLU A 115 -11.45 -1.63 1.42
N ARG A 116 -11.37 -0.63 2.30
CA ARG A 116 -12.37 -0.34 3.30
C ARG A 116 -13.53 0.10 2.45
N GLY A 117 -14.30 -0.88 1.98
CA GLY A 117 -15.32 -0.68 0.96
C GLY A 117 -16.12 0.56 1.29
N ALA A 118 -16.33 1.43 0.29
CA ALA A 118 -16.94 2.74 0.46
C ALA A 118 -18.21 2.74 1.35
N PHE A 119 -18.92 1.61 1.35
CA PHE A 119 -20.04 1.31 2.25
C PHE A 119 -19.75 1.44 3.75
N ALA A 120 -18.57 1.00 4.22
CA ALA A 120 -18.19 1.12 5.63
C ALA A 120 -17.88 2.57 6.06
N GLY A 121 -17.43 3.41 5.12
CA GLY A 121 -17.26 4.85 5.33
C GLY A 121 -18.61 5.59 5.38
N ALA A 122 -19.49 5.29 4.42
CA ALA A 122 -20.83 5.89 4.33
C ALA A 122 -21.73 5.53 5.53
N ALA A 123 -21.66 4.29 6.02
CA ALA A 123 -22.42 3.87 7.20
C ALA A 123 -22.00 4.64 8.47
N ARG A 124 -20.70 4.92 8.64
CA ARG A 124 -20.19 5.68 9.80
C ARG A 124 -20.60 7.16 9.74
N SER A 125 -20.52 7.79 8.57
CA SER A 125 -20.94 9.19 8.41
C SER A 125 -22.46 9.36 8.59
N ALA A 126 -23.26 8.42 8.06
CA ALA A 126 -24.70 8.40 8.28
C ALA A 126 -25.06 8.26 9.77
N ALA A 127 -24.36 7.37 10.50
CA ALA A 127 -24.57 7.20 11.94
C ALA A 127 -24.21 8.47 12.73
N GLN A 128 -23.11 9.14 12.39
CA GLN A 128 -22.69 10.40 13.03
C GLN A 128 -23.69 11.53 12.77
N LEU A 129 -24.19 11.68 11.54
CA LEU A 129 -25.21 12.67 11.20
C LEU A 129 -26.55 12.40 11.91
N ALA A 130 -26.96 11.14 12.01
CA ALA A 130 -28.17 10.77 12.75
C ALA A 130 -28.07 11.15 14.23
N LEU A 131 -26.91 10.92 14.85
CA LEU A 131 -26.63 11.27 16.26
C LEU A 131 -26.64 12.79 16.47
N LEU A 132 -26.02 13.56 15.57
CA LEU A 132 -26.03 15.03 15.60
C LEU A 132 -27.46 15.58 15.47
N CYS A 133 -28.24 15.07 14.52
CA CYS A 133 -29.63 15.46 14.32
C CYS A 133 -30.51 15.14 15.53
N ALA A 134 -30.31 13.99 16.19
CA ALA A 134 -31.02 13.63 17.41
C ALA A 134 -30.69 14.60 18.57
N ALA A 135 -29.41 14.94 18.74
CA ALA A 135 -28.97 15.90 19.75
C ALA A 135 -29.57 17.30 19.51
N LEU A 136 -29.54 17.80 18.28
CA LEU A 136 -30.13 19.09 17.91
C LEU A 136 -31.65 19.12 18.13
N ARG A 137 -32.35 18.03 17.81
CA ARG A 137 -33.80 17.93 18.09
C ARG A 137 -34.11 17.94 19.57
N ALA A 138 -33.33 17.23 20.39
CA ALA A 138 -33.50 17.23 21.84
C ALA A 138 -33.23 18.61 22.45
N ALA A 139 -32.21 19.32 21.96
CA ALA A 139 -31.92 20.69 22.39
C ALA A 139 -33.03 21.66 21.97
N TYR A 140 -33.53 21.57 20.74
CA TYR A 140 -34.60 22.44 20.24
C TYR A 140 -35.93 22.20 20.98
N SER A 141 -36.31 20.94 21.24
CA SER A 141 -37.52 20.63 21.99
C SER A 141 -37.41 21.09 23.46
N GLY A 142 -36.25 20.94 24.08
CA GLY A 142 -35.97 21.46 25.42
C GLY A 142 -36.07 22.99 25.50
N LEU A 143 -35.47 23.71 24.55
CA LEU A 143 -35.55 25.17 24.47
C LEU A 143 -36.98 25.66 24.25
N ARG A 144 -37.75 24.99 23.39
CA ARG A 144 -39.15 25.35 23.13
C ARG A 144 -40.05 25.07 24.33
N ALA A 145 -39.82 24.00 25.07
CA ALA A 145 -40.55 23.70 26.31
C ALA A 145 -40.28 24.73 27.40
N LEU A 146 -39.01 25.16 27.57
CA LEU A 146 -38.64 26.22 28.51
C LEU A 146 -39.21 27.58 28.13
N ALA A 147 -39.18 27.95 26.85
CA ALA A 147 -39.79 29.19 26.36
C ALA A 147 -41.32 29.20 26.54
N GLY A 148 -41.98 28.05 26.34
CA GLY A 148 -43.41 27.90 26.58
C GLY A 148 -43.80 27.96 28.07
N ALA A 149 -42.93 27.51 28.97
CA ALA A 149 -43.15 27.62 30.41
C ALA A 149 -43.04 29.08 30.89
N LEU A 150 -42.02 29.81 30.43
CA LEU A 150 -41.80 31.22 30.79
C LEU A 150 -42.89 32.17 30.23
N GLY A 151 -43.47 31.84 29.08
CA GLY A 151 -44.57 32.63 28.49
C GLY A 151 -45.94 32.39 29.13
N ARG A 152 -46.12 31.33 29.93
CA ARG A 152 -47.42 30.96 30.53
C ARG A 152 -47.64 31.58 31.91
N ASP A 153 -46.58 32.04 32.58
CA ASP A 153 -46.67 32.70 33.89
C ASP A 153 -47.06 34.19 33.79
N THR A 154 -46.89 34.82 32.63
CA THR A 154 -47.28 36.24 32.44
C THR A 154 -48.78 36.46 32.26
N GLU A 155 -49.59 35.43 31.96
CA GLU A 155 -51.04 35.59 31.73
C GLU A 155 -51.93 35.42 32.98
N LYS A 156 -51.41 34.94 34.12
CA LYS A 156 -52.24 34.67 35.31
C LYS A 156 -52.23 35.77 36.38
N GLY A 157 -51.60 36.91 36.12
CA GLY A 157 -51.29 37.93 37.12
C GLY A 157 -52.12 39.23 37.07
N THR A 158 -53.41 39.22 36.78
CA THR A 158 -54.25 40.43 36.92
C THR A 158 -55.71 40.12 37.21
N LEU A 159 -56.05 39.72 38.43
CA LEU A 159 -57.39 39.91 39.00
C LEU A 159 -57.29 40.08 40.53
N LEU A 160 -57.04 41.31 40.98
CA LEU A 160 -57.29 41.73 42.37
C LEU A 160 -58.69 42.35 42.43
N PRO A 161 -59.61 41.88 43.30
CA PRO A 161 -60.89 42.52 43.51
C PRO A 161 -60.72 43.72 44.47
N LEU A 162 -61.00 44.92 43.98
CA LEU A 162 -61.18 46.12 44.81
C LEU A 162 -62.50 46.01 45.59
N ARG A 163 -62.41 45.97 46.92
CA ARG A 163 -63.52 46.29 47.83
C ARG A 163 -63.39 47.74 48.29
N LEU A 164 -64.42 48.54 48.03
CA LEU A 164 -64.85 49.65 48.89
C LEU A 164 -66.11 49.19 49.62
#